data_AF-A0A1C6CYE9-F1
#
_entry.id   AF-A0A1C6CYE9-F1
#
_cell.length_a   1.000
_cell.length_b   1.000
_cell.length_c   1.000
_cell.angle_alpha   90.00
_cell.angle_beta   90.00
_cell.angle_gamma   90.00
#
_symmetry.space_group_name_H-M   'P 1'
#
loop_
_entity.id
_entity.type
_entity.pdbx_description
1 polymer ?
#
loop_
_entity_poly.entity_id
_entity_poly.type
_entity_poly.pdbx_seq_one_letter_code
_entity_poly.pdbx_strand_id
1 'polypeptide(L)'
;MASVEMEYVYLVYQEKSFSKAAQKLFVSQSAVSAMVRKAEAKIGCQIFDRSTIPLTVTKEGEYYIKCAEQFMRLEKNMDAYFKDMADMNTGHLSVGSSSFFLCLPSGGTFETV
;
A
#
# COMPACT_ATOMS: atom_id res chain seq x y z
N MET A 1 8.37 -8.04 3.56
CA MET A 1 7.71 -9.12 4.31
C MET A 1 7.18 -8.56 5.61
N ALA A 2 6.04 -7.87 5.52
CA ALA A 2 5.25 -7.51 6.68
C ALA A 2 4.95 -8.77 7.50
N SER A 3 5.03 -8.65 8.82
CA SER A 3 4.64 -9.76 9.70
C SER A 3 3.15 -10.03 9.53
N VAL A 4 2.75 -11.29 9.39
CA VAL A 4 1.34 -11.73 9.23
C VAL A 4 0.43 -11.10 10.29
N GLU A 5 0.94 -10.90 11.51
CA GLU A 5 0.21 -10.27 12.61
C GLU A 5 -0.24 -8.84 12.28
N MET A 6 0.57 -8.08 11.54
CA MET A 6 0.30 -6.69 11.15
C MET A 6 -0.88 -6.59 10.17
N GLU A 7 -0.94 -7.50 9.21
CA GLU A 7 -2.06 -7.59 8.25
C GLU A 7 -3.38 -7.89 8.97
N TYR A 8 -3.36 -8.82 9.93
CA TYR A 8 -4.53 -9.18 10.72
C TYR A 8 -5.03 -7.98 11.54
N VAL A 9 -4.12 -7.26 12.21
CA VAL A 9 -4.45 -6.05 12.95
C VAL A 9 -5.03 -4.98 12.03
N TYR A 10 -4.40 -4.73 10.88
CA TYR A 10 -4.88 -3.74 9.91
C TYR A 10 -6.28 -4.06 9.38
N LEU A 11 -6.57 -5.34 9.13
CA LEU A 11 -7.89 -5.74 8.65
C LEU A 11 -8.97 -5.60 9.72
N VAL A 12 -8.66 -5.92 10.98
CA VAL A 12 -9.58 -5.68 12.11
C VAL A 12 -9.88 -4.19 12.25
N TYR A 13 -8.87 -3.34 12.04
CA TYR A 13 -9.05 -1.89 12.03
C TYR A 13 -9.97 -1.42 10.89
N GLN A 14 -9.77 -1.91 9.66
CA GLN A 14 -10.65 -1.57 8.54
C GLN A 14 -12.10 -2.00 8.76
N GLU A 15 -12.31 -3.22 9.24
CA GLU A 15 -13.66 -3.77 9.41
C GLU A 15 -14.37 -3.29 10.68
N LYS A 16 -13.62 -2.73 11.64
CA LYS A 16 -14.09 -2.38 12.99
C LYS A 16 -14.80 -3.54 13.69
N SER A 17 -14.43 -4.77 13.33
CA SER A 17 -15.06 -5.99 13.82
C SER A 17 -14.16 -7.20 13.61
N PHE A 18 -13.88 -7.92 14.69
CA PHE A 18 -13.13 -9.17 14.65
C PHE A 18 -13.81 -10.23 13.79
N SER A 19 -15.14 -10.33 13.85
CA SER A 19 -15.89 -11.33 13.09
C SER A 19 -15.87 -11.08 11.58
N LYS A 20 -16.01 -9.82 11.16
CA LYS A 20 -15.92 -9.44 9.74
C LYS A 20 -14.51 -9.63 9.19
N ALA A 21 -13.49 -9.23 9.96
CA ALA A 21 -12.10 -9.46 9.59
C ALA A 21 -11.78 -10.96 9.44
N ALA A 22 -12.28 -11.79 10.35
CA ALA A 22 -12.12 -13.25 10.28
C ALA A 22 -12.74 -13.84 9.01
N GLN A 23 -13.94 -13.38 8.61
CA GLN A 23 -14.57 -13.80 7.36
C GLN A 23 -13.75 -13.40 6.13
N LYS A 24 -13.21 -12.18 6.10
CA LYS A 24 -12.36 -11.71 5.00
C LYS A 24 -11.03 -12.48 4.89
N LEU A 25 -10.46 -12.90 6.01
CA LEU A 25 -9.23 -13.71 6.05
C LEU A 25 -9.48 -15.21 5.89
N PHE A 26 -10.75 -15.64 5.79
CA PHE A 26 -11.13 -17.06 5.76
C PHE A 26 -10.58 -17.87 6.95
N VAL A 27 -10.54 -17.24 8.14
CA VAL A 27 -10.09 -17.86 9.39
C VAL A 27 -11.14 -17.74 10.49
N SER A 28 -10.90 -18.42 11.61
CA SER A 28 -11.76 -18.28 12.79
C SER A 28 -11.51 -16.95 13.52
N GLN A 29 -12.56 -16.42 14.15
CA GLN A 29 -12.47 -15.21 14.98
C GLN A 29 -11.49 -15.38 16.16
N SER A 30 -11.36 -16.60 16.70
CA SER A 30 -10.36 -16.96 17.71
C SER A 30 -8.93 -16.87 17.18
N ALA A 31 -8.68 -17.26 15.92
CA ALA A 31 -7.38 -17.08 15.28
C ALA A 31 -7.03 -15.60 15.12
N VAL A 32 -7.98 -14.76 14.67
CA VAL A 32 -7.76 -13.31 14.55
C VAL A 32 -7.47 -12.69 15.92
N SER A 33 -8.24 -13.05 16.95
CA SER A 33 -8.02 -12.55 18.30
C SER A 33 -6.66 -12.97 18.87
N ALA A 34 -6.21 -14.20 18.58
CA ALA A 34 -4.88 -14.67 18.98
C ALA A 34 -3.75 -13.89 18.29
N MET A 35 -3.87 -13.63 16.98
CA MET A 35 -2.90 -12.84 16.22
C MET A 35 -2.82 -11.39 16.71
N VAL A 36 -3.96 -10.76 16.97
CA VAL A 36 -4.02 -9.41 17.54
C VAL A 36 -3.39 -9.38 18.93
N ARG A 37 -3.72 -10.33 19.82
CA ARG A 37 -3.09 -10.41 21.14
C ARG A 37 -1.58 -10.61 21.05
N LYS A 38 -1.11 -11.38 20.08
CA LYS A 38 0.32 -11.59 19.85
C LYS A 38 1.01 -10.30 19.40
N ALA A 39 0.36 -9.50 18.54
CA ALA A 39 0.84 -8.17 18.19
C ALA A 39 0.88 -7.24 19.42
N GLU A 40 -0.21 -7.19 20.19
CA GLU A 40 -0.32 -6.41 21.44
C GLU A 40 0.77 -6.80 22.45
N ALA A 41 1.05 -8.10 22.61
CA ALA A 41 2.08 -8.60 23.51
C ALA A 41 3.50 -8.21 23.06
N LYS A 42 3.77 -8.14 21.75
CA LYS A 42 5.07 -7.71 21.23
C LYS A 42 5.35 -6.22 21.48
N ILE A 43 4.31 -5.38 21.37
CA ILE A 43 4.44 -3.93 21.59
C ILE A 43 4.22 -3.53 23.05
N GLY A 44 3.69 -4.44 23.88
CA GLY A 44 3.39 -4.18 25.29
C GLY A 44 2.19 -3.26 25.53
N CYS A 45 1.40 -2.98 24.50
CA CYS A 45 0.27 -2.04 24.51
C CYS A 45 -0.96 -2.66 23.86
N GLN A 46 -2.16 -2.25 24.29
CA GLN A 46 -3.40 -2.62 23.63
C GLN A 46 -3.58 -1.76 22.37
N ILE A 47 -3.99 -2.39 21.27
CA ILE A 47 -4.22 -1.72 19.98
C ILE A 47 -5.70 -1.36 19.83
N PHE A 48 -6.59 -2.21 20.36
CA PHE A 48 -8.04 -2.05 20.24
C PHE A 48 -8.71 -1.93 21.60
N ASP A 49 -9.65 -0.99 21.70
CA ASP A 49 -10.56 -0.89 22.83
C ASP A 49 -11.75 -1.83 22.60
N ARG A 50 -11.88 -2.85 23.45
CA ARG A 50 -12.91 -3.89 23.35
C ARG A 50 -14.20 -3.56 24.11
N SER A 51 -14.21 -2.45 24.85
CA SER A 51 -15.35 -2.00 25.65
C SER A 51 -16.33 -1.17 24.83
N THR A 52 -15.90 -0.66 23.67
CA THR A 52 -16.68 0.18 22.77
C THR A 52 -17.23 -0.60 21.58
N ILE A 53 -18.50 -0.32 21.24
CA ILE A 53 -19.21 -0.87 20.08
C ILE A 53 -19.74 0.33 19.29
N PRO A 54 -19.21 0.63 18.10
CA PRO A 54 -18.26 -0.15 17.29
C PRO A 54 -16.84 -0.19 17.87
N LEU A 55 -16.06 -1.21 17.49
CA LEU A 55 -14.68 -1.39 17.95
C LEU A 55 -13.84 -0.15 17.63
N THR A 56 -13.17 0.40 18.64
CA THR A 56 -12.29 1.56 18.47
C THR A 56 -10.83 1.19 18.70
N VAL A 57 -9.93 2.03 18.20
CA VAL A 57 -8.48 1.91 18.43
C VAL A 57 -8.07 2.80 19.58
N THR A 58 -7.06 2.36 20.34
CA THR A 58 -6.41 3.16 21.36
C THR A 58 -5.49 4.19 20.71
N LYS A 59 -4.99 5.17 21.48
CA LYS A 59 -4.02 6.17 20.98
C LYS A 59 -2.74 5.50 20.48
N GLU A 60 -2.28 4.48 21.21
CA GLU A 60 -1.13 3.65 20.88
C GLU A 60 -1.41 2.81 19.63
N GLY A 61 -2.64 2.28 19.52
CA GLY A 61 -3.11 1.56 18.34
C GLY A 61 -3.15 2.43 17.08
N GLU A 62 -3.57 3.69 17.18
CA GLU A 62 -3.53 4.63 16.05
C GLU A 62 -2.10 4.84 15.53
N TYR A 63 -1.12 4.97 16.44
CA TYR A 63 0.28 5.08 16.05
C TYR A 63 0.77 3.80 15.37
N TYR A 64 0.41 2.63 15.91
CA TYR A 64 0.74 1.33 15.31
C TYR A 64 0.19 1.22 13.88
N ILE A 65 -1.07 1.57 13.67
CA ILE A 65 -1.72 1.51 12.35
C ILE A 65 -1.02 2.43 11.35
N LYS A 66 -0.67 3.67 11.74
CA LYS A 66 0.07 4.59 10.86
C LYS A 66 1.41 4.01 10.43
N CYS A 67 2.15 3.42 11.36
CA CYS A 67 3.41 2.73 11.04
C CYS A 67 3.20 1.53 10.10
N ALA A 68 2.15 0.75 10.34
CA ALA A 68 1.79 -0.38 9.49
C ALA A 68 1.46 0.05 8.05
N GLU A 69 0.68 1.12 7.87
CA GLU A 69 0.36 1.68 6.55
C GLU A 69 1.61 2.13 5.79
N GLN A 70 2.55 2.79 6.49
CA GLN A 70 3.82 3.21 5.88
C GLN A 70 4.65 2.00 5.42
N PHE A 71 4.69 0.95 6.23
CA PHE A 71 5.42 -0.27 5.90
C PHE A 71 4.80 -1.00 4.71
N MET A 72 3.47 -1.13 4.67
CA MET A 72 2.75 -1.72 3.53
C MET A 72 2.95 -0.91 2.25
N ARG A 73 2.97 0.42 2.35
CA ARG A 73 3.26 1.30 1.22
C ARG A 73 4.68 1.11 0.69
N LEU A 74 5.66 1.00 1.58
CA LEU A 74 7.05 0.76 1.20
C LEU A 74 7.21 -0.59 0.51
N GLU A 75 6.58 -1.65 1.05
CA GLU A 75 6.55 -2.97 0.44
C GLU A 75 5.92 -2.92 -0.96
N LYS A 76 4.75 -2.29 -1.10
CA LYS A 76 4.09 -2.13 -2.41
C LYS A 76 4.95 -1.36 -3.42
N ASN A 77 5.67 -0.33 -2.99
CA ASN A 77 6.58 0.42 -3.87
C ASN A 77 7.75 -0.46 -4.33
N MET A 78 8.29 -1.28 -3.42
CA MET A 78 9.35 -2.24 -3.73
C MET A 78 8.87 -3.29 -4.73
N ASP A 79 7.70 -3.91 -4.48
CA ASP A 79 7.08 -4.86 -5.42
C ASP A 79 6.82 -4.23 -6.79
N ALA A 80 6.33 -2.98 -6.82
CA ALA A 80 6.11 -2.25 -8.07
C ALA A 80 7.42 -2.02 -8.84
N TYR A 81 8.50 -1.63 -8.14
CA TYR A 81 9.81 -1.40 -8.73
C TYR A 81 10.40 -2.69 -9.34
N PHE A 82 10.35 -3.81 -8.61
CA PHE A 82 10.83 -5.09 -9.13
C PHE A 82 9.94 -5.63 -10.26
N LYS A 83 8.62 -5.41 -10.19
CA LYS A 83 7.71 -5.79 -11.25
C LYS A 83 7.98 -5.00 -12.53
N ASP A 84 8.20 -3.69 -12.43
CA ASP A 84 8.58 -2.83 -13.56
C ASP A 84 9.90 -3.29 -14.21
N MET A 85 10.92 -3.62 -13.40
CA MET A 85 12.16 -4.19 -13.90
C MET A 85 11.98 -5.56 -14.57
N ALA A 86 11.12 -6.43 -14.01
CA ALA A 86 10.84 -7.74 -14.58
C ALA A 86 10.09 -7.63 -15.91
N ASP A 87 9.15 -6.68 -16.03
CA ASP A 87 8.39 -6.39 -17.25
C ASP A 87 9.30 -5.76 -18.34
N MET A 88 10.20 -4.84 -17.94
CA MET A 88 11.18 -4.21 -18.84
C MET A 88 12.21 -5.17 -19.46
N ASN A 89 12.42 -6.36 -18.90
CA ASN A 89 13.32 -7.36 -19.51
C ASN A 89 12.68 -8.11 -20.69
N THR A 90 11.40 -7.87 -21.00
CA THR A 90 10.69 -8.49 -22.13
C THR A 90 10.16 -7.51 -23.18
N GLY A 91 10.49 -6.22 -23.06
CA GLY A 91 10.05 -5.19 -24.01
C GLY A 91 11.23 -4.59 -24.77
N HIS A 92 11.48 -5.07 -25.99
CA HIS A 92 12.39 -4.40 -26.92
C HIS A 92 11.80 -3.01 -27.26
N LEU A 93 12.18 -1.97 -26.52
CA LEU A 93 11.75 -0.60 -26.80
C LEU A 93 12.63 -0.03 -27.93
N SER A 94 12.17 -0.18 -29.18
CA SER A 94 12.74 0.56 -30.31
C SER A 94 12.19 1.99 -30.29
N VAL A 95 12.99 2.92 -29.77
CA VAL A 95 12.71 4.36 -29.93
C VAL A 95 13.22 4.78 -31.30
N GLY A 96 12.34 4.78 -32.29
CA GLY A 96 12.57 5.48 -33.55
C GLY A 96 12.46 6.99 -33.31
N SER A 97 13.58 7.70 -33.31
CA SER A 97 13.61 9.16 -33.24
C SER A 97 13.10 9.74 -34.57
N SER A 98 11.83 10.16 -34.63
CA SER A 98 11.39 11.11 -35.64
C SER A 98 11.55 12.52 -35.09
N SER A 99 12.74 13.07 -35.29
CA SER A 99 12.95 14.52 -35.19
C SER A 99 12.25 15.19 -36.37
N PHE A 100 10.93 15.30 -36.33
CA PHE A 100 10.17 16.20 -37.18
C PHE A 100 9.71 17.38 -36.34
N PHE A 101 10.65 18.29 -36.12
CA PHE A 101 10.40 19.62 -35.63
C PHE A 101 9.58 20.37 -36.69
N LEU A 102 8.26 20.23 -36.66
CA LEU A 102 7.37 21.04 -37.48
C LEU A 102 6.93 22.25 -36.64
N CYS A 103 7.69 23.34 -36.75
CA CYS A 103 7.21 24.67 -36.38
C CYS A 103 7.27 25.55 -37.65
N LEU A 104 6.13 25.65 -38.33
CA LEU A 104 5.78 26.77 -39.20
C LEU A 104 4.39 27.23 -38.75
N PRO A 105 4.02 28.52 -38.85
CA PRO A 105 4.65 29.57 -39.65
C PRO A 105 4.91 30.87 -38.87
N SER A 106 5.94 31.63 -39.23
CA SER A 106 5.89 33.09 -39.05
C SER A 106 6.66 33.76 -40.18
N GLY A 107 5.98 34.71 -40.81
CA GLY A 107 6.38 35.34 -42.06
C GLY A 107 7.71 36.08 -41.97
N GLY A 108 8.36 36.14 -43.13
CA GLY A 108 9.57 36.90 -43.37
C GLY A 108 9.87 36.88 -44.86
N THR A 109 9.27 37.81 -45.57
CA THR A 109 9.70 38.25 -46.91
C THR A 109 11.17 38.68 -46.84
N PHE A 110 12.05 38.11 -47.66
CA PHE A 110 13.06 38.92 -48.36
C PHE A 110 13.68 38.19 -49.56
N GLU A 111 14.00 39.03 -50.53
CA GLU A 111 14.28 38.79 -51.94
C GLU A 111 15.62 38.11 -52.29
N THR A 112 15.58 37.58 -53.51
CA THR A 112 16.64 37.14 -54.42
C THR A 112 17.82 38.09 -54.54
N VAL A 113 19.02 37.51 -54.62
CA VAL A 113 20.07 37.93 -55.57
C VAL A 113 20.60 36.71 -56.32
#